data_AF-A0A9P6ZSA3-F1
#
_entry.id   AF-A0A9P6ZSA3-F1
#
_cell.length_a   1.000
_cell.length_b   1.000
_cell.length_c   1.000
_cell.angle_alpha   90.00
_cell.angle_beta   90.00
_cell.angle_gamma   90.00
#
_symmetry.space_group_name_H-M   'P 1'
#
loop_
_entity.id
_entity.type
_entity.pdbx_description
1 polymer ?
#
loop_
_entity_poly.entity_id
_entity_poly.type
_entity_poly.pdbx_seq_one_letter_code
_entity_poly.pdbx_strand_id
1 'polypeptide(L)'
;KVEVRIRKFNNLPATSEYKDEKYRAALTESLMSPDEDEVDNAKKKTGHFISYAATYRSTLMSQFLEAVDDAEDPSPPATGKYTVHVKGEARDLPLVAAKKIENCAHRWMVSSAWLALPDNKKFDAPSYILDNGRAWGNAKDLEEILAGQK
;
A
#
# COMPACT_ATOMS: atom_id res chain seq x y z
N LYS A 1 8.99 7.25 -3.93
CA LYS A 1 8.35 5.91 -4.01
C LYS A 1 6.90 6.00 -4.49
N VAL A 2 6.03 6.75 -3.83
CA VAL A 2 4.62 6.93 -4.23
C VAL A 2 4.49 7.43 -5.67
N GLU A 3 5.18 8.51 -6.03
CA GLU A 3 5.12 9.07 -7.40
C GLU A 3 5.55 8.06 -8.47
N VAL A 4 6.60 7.28 -8.21
CA VAL A 4 7.07 6.20 -9.11
C VAL A 4 5.95 5.17 -9.31
N ARG A 5 5.35 4.70 -8.21
CA ARG A 5 4.23 3.74 -8.25
C ARG A 5 3.01 4.33 -8.95
N ILE A 6 2.72 5.62 -8.80
CA ILE A 6 1.64 6.30 -9.53
C ILE A 6 1.93 6.31 -11.03
N ARG A 7 3.16 6.64 -11.46
CA ARG A 7 3.53 6.59 -12.88
C ARG A 7 3.42 5.18 -13.44
N LYS A 8 3.92 4.17 -12.71
CA LYS A 8 3.82 2.76 -13.07
C LYS A 8 2.38 2.27 -13.14
N PHE A 9 1.55 2.62 -12.16
CA PHE A 9 0.11 2.36 -12.18
C PHE A 9 -0.56 2.98 -13.41
N ASN A 10 -0.24 4.25 -13.72
CA ASN A 10 -0.73 4.92 -14.93
C ASN A 10 -0.21 4.28 -16.22
N ASN A 11 0.86 3.50 -16.17
CA ASN A 11 1.42 2.74 -17.30
C ASN A 11 0.99 1.26 -17.33
N LEU A 12 0.26 0.76 -16.33
CA LEU A 12 -0.25 -0.62 -16.36
C LEU A 12 -1.08 -0.87 -17.63
N PRO A 13 -1.00 -2.09 -18.22
CA PRO A 13 -1.80 -2.46 -19.38
C PRO A 13 -3.30 -2.30 -19.12
N ALA A 14 -4.06 -1.88 -20.14
CA ALA A 14 -5.52 -1.75 -20.03
C ALA A 14 -6.23 -3.08 -19.72
N THR A 15 -5.59 -4.21 -20.02
CA THR A 15 -6.08 -5.57 -19.69
C THR A 15 -5.81 -5.99 -18.25
N SER A 16 -5.01 -5.23 -17.50
CA SER A 16 -4.71 -5.54 -16.10
C SER A 16 -5.93 -5.29 -15.23
N GLU A 17 -6.31 -6.26 -14.41
CA GLU A 17 -7.37 -6.08 -13.40
C GLU A 17 -7.06 -4.95 -12.41
N TYR A 18 -5.76 -4.69 -12.18
CA TYR A 18 -5.26 -3.69 -11.26
C TYR A 18 -5.22 -2.28 -11.85
N LYS A 19 -5.63 -2.09 -13.11
CA LYS A 19 -5.71 -0.77 -13.74
C LYS A 19 -6.88 0.08 -13.23
N ASP A 20 -7.81 -0.54 -12.52
CA ASP A 20 -8.99 0.13 -11.98
C ASP A 20 -8.63 1.17 -10.91
N GLU A 21 -9.23 2.35 -11.01
CA GLU A 21 -9.00 3.49 -10.12
C GLU A 21 -9.32 3.16 -8.65
N LYS A 22 -10.18 2.16 -8.40
CA LYS A 22 -10.51 1.70 -7.04
C LYS A 22 -9.31 1.25 -6.21
N TYR A 23 -8.23 0.84 -6.87
CA TYR A 23 -6.98 0.42 -6.21
C TYR A 23 -6.05 1.59 -5.90
N ARG A 24 -6.24 2.76 -6.52
CA ARG A 24 -5.36 3.92 -6.39
C ARG A 24 -5.21 4.42 -4.96
N ALA A 25 -6.22 4.20 -4.12
CA ALA A 25 -6.19 4.52 -2.70
C ALA A 25 -5.04 3.82 -1.93
N ALA A 26 -4.47 2.72 -2.44
CA ALA A 26 -3.31 2.06 -1.84
C ALA A 26 -1.97 2.76 -2.17
N LEU A 27 -1.96 3.72 -3.09
CA LEU A 27 -0.77 4.46 -3.53
C LEU A 27 -0.61 5.77 -2.74
N THR A 28 -0.56 5.66 -1.41
CA THR A 28 -0.48 6.80 -0.49
C THR A 28 0.73 6.65 0.43
N GLU A 29 1.30 7.75 0.90
CA GLU A 29 2.54 7.72 1.69
C GLU A 29 2.38 6.95 3.00
N SER A 30 1.22 7.08 3.67
CA SER A 30 0.92 6.40 4.94
C SER A 30 0.89 4.88 4.83
N LEU A 31 0.67 4.34 3.63
CA LEU A 31 0.57 2.90 3.35
C LEU A 31 1.85 2.31 2.75
N MET A 32 2.86 3.14 2.48
CA MET A 32 4.14 2.69 1.96
C MET A 32 4.91 1.87 3.00
N SER A 33 5.62 0.84 2.55
CA SER A 33 6.53 0.11 3.43
C SER A 33 7.76 0.97 3.74
N PRO A 34 8.28 0.91 4.97
CA PRO A 34 9.59 1.46 5.27
C PRO A 34 10.66 0.72 4.45
N ASP A 35 11.67 1.48 4.06
CA ASP A 35 12.87 0.98 3.38
C ASP A 35 14.07 1.15 4.31
N GLU A 36 14.87 0.11 4.46
CA GLU A 36 16.12 0.15 5.24
C GLU A 36 17.31 -0.11 4.32
N ASP A 37 18.48 0.45 4.63
CA ASP A 37 19.71 0.13 3.90
C ASP A 37 20.04 -1.36 4.06
N GLU A 38 20.26 -2.07 2.94
CA GLU A 38 20.86 -3.40 2.99
C GLU A 38 22.34 -3.27 3.39
N VAL A 39 22.75 -4.08 4.35
CA VAL A 39 24.13 -4.16 4.82
C VAL A 39 24.71 -5.55 4.59
N ASP A 40 25.99 -5.61 4.22
CA ASP A 40 26.73 -6.86 4.08
C ASP A 40 27.14 -7.45 5.44
N ASN A 41 27.80 -8.61 5.42
CA ASN A 41 28.32 -9.28 6.64
C ASN A 41 29.30 -8.40 7.44
N ALA A 42 29.91 -7.39 6.82
CA ALA A 42 30.81 -6.43 7.45
C ALA A 42 30.10 -5.14 7.88
N LYS A 43 28.76 -5.11 7.87
CA LYS A 43 27.89 -3.95 8.19
C LYS A 43 28.10 -2.75 7.25
N LYS A 44 28.59 -2.98 6.04
CA LYS A 44 28.73 -1.94 5.01
C LYS A 44 27.49 -1.92 4.13
N LYS A 45 27.02 -0.73 3.77
CA LYS A 45 25.90 -0.56 2.85
C LYS A 45 26.22 -1.15 1.49
N THR A 46 25.33 -2.00 0.97
CA THR A 46 25.48 -2.60 -0.37
C THR A 46 25.05 -1.64 -1.49
N GLY A 47 24.33 -0.57 -1.13
CA GLY A 47 23.69 0.32 -2.08
C GLY A 47 22.30 -0.15 -2.52
N HIS A 48 21.75 -1.20 -1.90
CA HIS A 48 20.37 -1.61 -2.07
C HIS A 48 19.53 -1.23 -0.84
N PHE A 49 18.21 -1.23 -1.02
CA PHE A 49 17.26 -1.08 0.07
C PHE A 49 16.48 -2.37 0.28
N ILE A 50 16.17 -2.69 1.53
CA ILE A 50 15.23 -3.76 1.89
C ILE A 50 13.89 -3.13 2.23
N SER A 51 12.83 -3.54 1.52
CA SER A 51 11.47 -3.10 1.77
C SER A 51 10.71 -4.14 2.58
N TYR A 52 10.19 -3.76 3.75
CA TYR A 52 9.46 -4.69 4.65
C TYR A 52 7.95 -4.48 4.54
N ALA A 53 7.24 -5.48 4.02
CA ALA A 53 5.78 -5.41 3.97
C ALA A 53 5.18 -5.48 5.39
N ALA A 54 4.10 -4.75 5.64
CA ALA A 54 3.38 -4.87 6.90
C ALA A 54 2.55 -6.15 6.94
N THR A 55 2.52 -6.83 8.08
CA THR A 55 1.73 -8.06 8.32
C THR A 55 0.23 -7.89 8.15
N TYR A 56 -0.28 -6.67 8.34
CA TYR A 56 -1.71 -6.38 8.18
C TYR A 56 -2.17 -6.44 6.72
N ARG A 57 -1.26 -6.35 5.74
CA ARG A 57 -1.65 -6.23 4.33
C ARG A 57 -2.43 -7.46 3.88
N SER A 58 -3.55 -7.23 3.21
CA SER A 58 -4.28 -8.30 2.54
C SER A 58 -3.47 -8.88 1.40
N THR A 59 -3.81 -10.12 1.00
CA THR A 59 -3.27 -10.73 -0.21
C THR A 59 -3.53 -9.85 -1.43
N LEU A 60 -4.74 -9.29 -1.53
CA LEU A 60 -5.14 -8.44 -2.65
C LEU A 60 -4.31 -7.16 -2.75
N MET A 61 -4.04 -6.48 -1.63
CA MET A 61 -3.15 -5.31 -1.62
C MET A 61 -1.72 -5.68 -2.01
N SER A 62 -1.25 -6.83 -1.55
CA SER A 62 0.10 -7.31 -1.87
C SER A 62 0.25 -7.58 -3.36
N GLN A 63 -0.72 -8.28 -3.97
CA GLN A 63 -0.74 -8.55 -5.41
C GLN A 63 -0.86 -7.27 -6.24
N PHE A 64 -1.70 -6.33 -5.82
CA PHE A 64 -1.83 -5.03 -6.48
C PHE A 64 -0.48 -4.28 -6.50
N LEU A 65 0.19 -4.16 -5.34
CA LEU A 65 1.47 -3.47 -5.26
C LEU A 65 2.57 -4.16 -6.05
N GLU A 66 2.58 -5.50 -6.08
CA GLU A 66 3.50 -6.30 -6.89
C GLU A 66 3.30 -6.03 -8.38
N ALA A 67 2.06 -6.06 -8.87
CA ALA A 67 1.76 -5.73 -10.26
C ALA A 67 2.17 -4.30 -10.64
N VAL A 68 1.98 -3.33 -9.73
CA VAL A 68 2.45 -1.95 -9.94
C VAL A 68 3.97 -1.87 -9.93
N ASP A 69 4.66 -2.59 -9.03
CA ASP A 69 6.12 -2.57 -8.95
C ASP A 69 6.78 -3.26 -10.16
N ASP A 70 6.14 -4.29 -10.73
CA ASP A 70 6.58 -5.02 -11.93
C ASP A 70 6.35 -4.23 -13.24
N ALA A 71 5.44 -3.26 -13.24
CA ALA A 71 5.19 -2.44 -14.41
C ALA A 71 6.39 -1.55 -14.78
N GLU A 72 6.56 -1.32 -16.08
CA GLU A 72 7.58 -0.41 -16.60
C GLU A 72 7.28 1.04 -16.18
N ASP A 73 8.29 1.76 -15.67
CA ASP A 73 8.16 3.20 -15.40
C ASP A 73 8.34 3.95 -16.72
N PRO A 74 7.34 4.72 -17.19
CA PRO A 74 7.43 5.45 -18.45
C PRO A 74 8.41 6.63 -18.41
N SER A 75 8.90 7.01 -17.22
CA SER A 75 9.85 8.10 -17.03
C SER A 75 11.01 7.65 -16.13
N PRO A 76 11.89 6.75 -16.61
CA PRO A 76 13.02 6.31 -15.83
C PRO A 76 14.04 7.43 -15.59
N PRO A 77 14.84 7.35 -14.52
CA PRO A 77 15.87 8.33 -14.23
C PRO A 77 16.85 8.43 -15.42
N ALA A 78 17.31 9.65 -15.72
CA ALA A 78 18.16 9.92 -16.89
C ALA A 78 19.48 9.13 -16.90
N THR A 79 19.95 8.69 -15.74
CA THR A 79 21.13 7.83 -15.60
C THR A 79 20.86 6.36 -15.93
N GLY A 80 19.59 5.97 -16.11
CA GLY A 80 19.12 4.60 -16.30
C GLY A 80 19.23 3.72 -15.05
N LYS A 81 19.68 4.27 -13.91
CA LYS A 81 19.95 3.51 -12.69
C LYS A 81 18.86 3.77 -11.66
N TYR A 82 18.07 2.74 -11.36
CA TYR A 82 17.28 2.68 -10.13
C TYR A 82 18.13 2.14 -8.99
N THR A 83 17.91 2.62 -7.78
CA THR A 83 18.36 1.89 -6.59
C THR A 83 17.61 0.57 -6.54
N VAL A 84 18.33 -0.53 -6.33
CA VAL A 84 17.70 -1.86 -6.24
C VAL A 84 16.97 -1.96 -4.91
N HIS A 85 15.71 -2.39 -4.95
CA HIS A 85 14.91 -2.71 -3.78
C HIS A 85 14.73 -4.22 -3.70
N VAL A 86 15.09 -4.81 -2.57
CA VAL A 86 14.94 -6.24 -2.26
C VAL A 86 13.74 -6.40 -1.33
N LYS A 87 12.92 -7.42 -1.59
CA LYS A 87 11.78 -7.76 -0.74
C LYS A 87 12.28 -8.37 0.57
N GLY A 88 12.02 -7.70 1.69
CA GLY A 88 12.28 -8.22 3.03
C GLY A 88 11.13 -9.07 3.56
N GLU A 89 11.35 -9.72 4.70
CA GLU A 89 10.29 -10.45 5.42
C GLU A 89 9.16 -9.50 5.86
N ALA A 90 7.94 -10.00 6.00
CA ALA A 90 6.86 -9.20 6.54
C ALA A 90 7.15 -8.84 8.00
N ARG A 91 6.96 -7.57 8.37
CA ARG A 91 7.16 -7.07 9.74
C ARG A 91 5.84 -6.67 10.37
N ASP A 92 5.75 -6.89 11.66
CA ASP A 92 4.61 -6.43 12.45
C ASP A 92 4.70 -4.92 12.62
N LEU A 93 3.97 -4.21 11.77
CA LEU A 93 3.89 -2.76 11.76
C LEU A 93 2.45 -2.35 12.07
N PRO A 94 2.22 -1.43 13.02
CA PRO A 94 0.87 -0.98 13.32
C PRO A 94 0.28 -0.21 12.15
N LEU A 95 -1.04 -0.25 12.01
CA LEU A 95 -1.76 0.69 11.16
C LEU A 95 -1.60 2.10 11.73
N VAL A 96 -1.33 3.06 10.85
CA VAL A 96 -1.19 4.47 11.22
C VAL A 96 -2.57 5.11 11.15
N ALA A 97 -2.99 5.75 12.25
CA ALA A 97 -4.21 6.53 12.24
C ALA A 97 -4.03 7.74 11.31
N ALA A 98 -4.98 7.97 10.41
CA ALA A 98 -4.94 9.10 9.51
C ALA A 98 -6.09 10.07 9.79
N LYS A 99 -5.80 11.37 9.69
CA LYS A 99 -6.80 12.43 9.87
C LYS A 99 -7.61 12.69 8.60
N LYS A 100 -7.06 12.29 7.44
CA LYS A 100 -7.68 12.49 6.13
C LYS A 100 -8.01 11.14 5.53
N ILE A 101 -9.17 11.09 4.87
CA ILE A 101 -9.73 9.92 4.18
C ILE A 101 -8.72 9.32 3.20
N GLU A 102 -8.08 10.19 2.41
CA GLU A 102 -7.08 9.81 1.39
C GLU A 102 -5.87 9.07 1.95
N ASN A 103 -5.61 9.17 3.26
CA ASN A 103 -4.47 8.54 3.92
C ASN A 103 -4.86 7.34 4.79
N CYS A 104 -6.16 7.04 4.92
CA CYS A 104 -6.63 5.89 5.67
C CYS A 104 -6.46 4.60 4.86
N ALA A 105 -6.22 3.48 5.53
CA ALA A 105 -6.36 2.19 4.90
C ALA A 105 -7.84 1.92 4.59
N HIS A 106 -8.13 1.20 3.50
CA HIS A 106 -9.48 0.71 3.23
C HIS A 106 -9.59 -0.76 3.64
N ARG A 107 -10.82 -1.25 3.89
CA ARG A 107 -11.07 -2.62 4.32
C ARG A 107 -10.43 -3.67 3.42
N TRP A 108 -10.48 -3.49 2.09
CA TRP A 108 -9.85 -4.42 1.14
C TRP A 108 -8.33 -4.52 1.28
N MET A 109 -7.67 -3.48 1.84
CA MET A 109 -6.23 -3.41 2.00
C MET A 109 -5.73 -4.22 3.20
N VAL A 110 -6.61 -4.52 4.15
CA VAL A 110 -6.26 -5.13 5.43
C VAL A 110 -6.76 -6.57 5.49
N SER A 111 -5.91 -7.49 5.95
CA SER A 111 -6.23 -8.89 6.15
C SER A 111 -7.30 -9.05 7.25
N SER A 112 -8.41 -9.69 6.90
CA SER A 112 -9.48 -10.03 7.85
C SER A 112 -8.98 -10.96 8.97
N ALA A 113 -8.09 -11.90 8.63
CA ALA A 113 -7.46 -12.79 9.61
C ALA A 113 -6.59 -12.02 10.60
N TRP A 114 -5.85 -11.01 10.13
CA TRP A 114 -5.04 -10.16 11.00
C TRP A 114 -5.90 -9.31 11.94
N LEU A 115 -7.02 -8.75 11.44
CA LEU A 115 -7.98 -7.99 12.25
C LEU A 115 -8.75 -8.83 13.27
N ALA A 116 -8.94 -10.13 12.99
CA ALA A 116 -9.62 -11.03 13.92
C ALA A 116 -8.80 -11.29 15.20
N LEU A 117 -7.48 -11.05 15.18
CA LEU A 117 -6.61 -11.21 16.34
C LEU A 117 -6.99 -10.19 17.45
N PRO A 118 -7.10 -10.61 18.73
CA PRO A 118 -7.55 -9.75 19.82
C PRO A 118 -6.79 -8.42 19.92
N ASP A 119 -5.46 -8.44 19.75
CA ASP A 119 -4.60 -7.26 19.88
C ASP A 119 -4.77 -6.25 18.74
N ASN A 120 -5.33 -6.70 17.60
CA ASN A 120 -5.48 -5.92 16.39
C ASN A 120 -6.89 -5.35 16.20
N LYS A 121 -7.88 -5.82 16.98
CA LYS A 121 -9.26 -5.30 16.92
C LYS A 121 -9.35 -3.80 17.15
N LYS A 122 -8.42 -3.21 17.91
CA LYS A 122 -8.33 -1.76 18.13
C LYS A 122 -8.15 -0.95 16.84
N PHE A 123 -7.65 -1.57 15.77
CA PHE A 123 -7.47 -0.95 14.46
C PHE A 123 -8.72 -1.04 13.59
N ASP A 124 -9.74 -1.82 13.99
CA ASP A 124 -11.04 -1.87 13.33
C ASP A 124 -11.91 -0.67 13.73
N ALA A 125 -11.41 0.53 13.42
CA ALA A 125 -12.09 1.79 13.69
C ALA A 125 -11.90 2.76 12.50
N PRO A 126 -12.87 3.66 12.25
CA PRO A 126 -12.80 4.60 11.12
C PRO A 126 -11.56 5.50 11.08
N SER A 127 -10.89 5.69 12.22
CA SER A 127 -9.63 6.44 12.31
C SER A 127 -8.42 5.72 11.72
N TYR A 128 -8.50 4.41 11.50
CA TYR A 128 -7.44 3.57 10.93
C TYR A 128 -7.88 2.94 9.60
N ILE A 129 -9.10 2.39 9.56
CA ILE A 129 -9.63 1.63 8.44
C ILE A 129 -10.99 2.19 8.07
N LEU A 130 -11.12 2.62 6.82
CA LEU A 130 -12.40 2.97 6.22
C LEU A 130 -12.99 1.75 5.52
N ASP A 131 -14.32 1.67 5.52
CA ASP A 131 -15.01 0.74 4.64
C ASP A 131 -14.76 1.09 3.18
N ASN A 132 -15.01 0.14 2.27
CA ASN A 132 -14.80 0.40 0.86
C ASN A 132 -15.84 1.40 0.32
N GLY A 133 -15.47 2.21 -0.68
CA GLY A 133 -16.42 3.10 -1.35
C GLY A 133 -17.23 2.41 -2.46
N ARG A 134 -18.00 3.19 -3.22
CA ARG A 134 -18.87 2.70 -4.30
C ARG A 134 -18.11 1.93 -5.39
N ALA A 135 -16.86 2.30 -5.64
CA ALA A 135 -15.98 1.62 -6.60
C ALA A 135 -15.73 0.12 -6.28
N TRP A 136 -16.05 -0.31 -5.06
CA TRP A 136 -15.97 -1.70 -4.60
C TRP A 136 -17.35 -2.37 -4.44
N GLY A 137 -18.41 -1.77 -4.98
CA GLY A 137 -19.77 -2.30 -4.93
C GLY A 137 -20.59 -1.88 -3.71
N ASN A 138 -20.09 -0.96 -2.88
CA ASN A 138 -20.84 -0.43 -1.75
C ASN A 138 -21.87 0.63 -2.19
N ALA A 139 -22.99 0.73 -1.45
CA ALA A 139 -24.08 1.64 -1.80
C ALA A 139 -23.69 3.13 -1.68
N LYS A 140 -22.76 3.44 -0.76
CA LYS A 140 -22.35 4.80 -0.41
C LYS A 140 -20.89 5.06 -0.73
N ASP A 141 -20.58 6.30 -1.05
CA ASP A 141 -19.19 6.75 -1.18
C ASP A 141 -18.56 7.04 0.20
N LEU A 142 -17.23 7.11 0.26
CA LEU A 142 -16.49 7.29 1.52
C LEU A 142 -16.93 8.54 2.29
N GLU A 143 -17.22 9.62 1.57
CA GLU A 143 -17.71 10.88 2.15
C GLU A 143 -19.10 10.71 2.78
N GLU A 144 -19.97 9.92 2.15
CA GLU A 144 -21.33 9.63 2.66
C GLU A 144 -21.30 8.69 3.87
N ILE A 145 -20.35 7.75 3.91
CA ILE A 145 -20.14 6.84 5.06
C ILE A 145 -19.69 7.66 6.28
N LEU A 146 -18.74 8.57 6.10
CA LEU A 146 -18.23 9.41 7.18
C LEU A 146 -19.21 10.49 7.64
N ALA A 147 -20.02 11.04 6.73
CA ALA A 147 -21.08 11.99 7.08
C ALA A 147 -22.17 11.33 7.94
N GLY A 148 -22.43 10.03 7.75
CA GLY A 148 -23.39 9.27 8.54
C GLY A 148 -22.87 8.73 9.89
N GLN A 149 -21.56 8.86 10.16
CA GLN A 149 -20.92 8.45 11.42
C GLN A 149 -20.75 9.61 12.42
N LYS A 150 -21.23 10.82 12.09
CA LYS A 150 -21.26 11.99 12.99
C LYS A 150 -22.49 12.02 13.88
#